data_AF-A0A015V4Q4-F1
#
_entry.id   AF-A0A015V4Q4-F1
#
_cell.length_a   1.000
_cell.length_b   1.000
_cell.length_c   1.000
_cell.angle_alpha   90.00
_cell.angle_beta   90.00
_cell.angle_gamma   90.00
#
_symmetry.space_group_name_H-M   'P 1'
#
loop_
_entity.id
_entity.type
_entity.pdbx_description
1 polymer ?
#
loop_
_entity_poly.entity_id
_entity_poly.type
_entity_poly.pdbx_seq_one_letter_code
_entity_poly.pdbx_strand_id
1 'polypeptide(L)'
;MKRFLFFFVLMLGFASATFAQTVTVPEVDYNSMIATFAGFVGGVVLLIEGIKTLFPKMEGLTTQIVSWCVGIVAAVLLWWLDVGFVSGMTWYMALLYGLGSSLVANGVADTGLIQWLLGLFADKDGSKG
;
A
#
# COMPACT_ATOMS: atom_id res chain seq x y z
N MET A 1 -11.71 12.49 11.50
CA MET A 1 -11.06 11.93 10.28
C MET A 1 -9.86 12.75 9.83
N LYS A 2 -9.99 14.07 9.55
CA LYS A 2 -8.84 14.91 9.10
C LYS A 2 -7.60 14.91 10.02
N ARG A 3 -7.77 14.89 11.35
CA ARG A 3 -6.65 14.89 12.31
C ARG A 3 -5.85 13.58 12.30
N PHE A 4 -6.52 12.45 12.06
CA PHE A 4 -5.87 11.13 12.01
C PHE A 4 -5.11 10.94 10.70
N LEU A 5 -5.71 11.37 9.58
CA LEU A 5 -5.03 11.44 8.28
C LEU A 5 -3.78 12.32 8.36
N PHE A 6 -3.87 13.49 9.02
CA PHE A 6 -2.74 14.40 9.19
C PHE A 6 -1.61 13.77 10.01
N PHE A 7 -1.95 13.07 11.09
CA PHE A 7 -0.97 12.32 11.90
C PHE A 7 -0.31 11.19 11.12
N PHE A 8 -1.07 10.47 10.30
CA PHE A 8 -0.56 9.38 9.47
C PHE A 8 0.37 9.88 8.36
N VAL A 9 -0.01 10.99 7.71
CA VAL A 9 0.83 11.69 6.71
C VAL A 9 2.11 12.23 7.37
N LEU A 10 2.03 12.73 8.60
CA LEU A 10 3.20 13.17 9.36
C LEU A 10 4.13 12.01 9.72
N MET A 11 3.62 10.85 10.15
CA MET A 11 4.45 9.67 10.42
C MET A 11 5.08 9.13 9.14
N LEU A 12 4.36 9.08 8.03
CA LEU A 12 4.89 8.68 6.72
C LEU A 12 5.95 9.66 6.22
N GLY A 13 5.73 10.97 6.38
CA GLY A 13 6.69 12.01 6.02
C GLY A 13 7.95 12.00 6.88
N PHE A 14 7.82 11.63 8.16
CA PHE A 14 8.96 11.46 9.05
C PHE A 14 9.75 10.18 8.71
N ALA A 15 9.06 9.07 8.41
CA ALA A 15 9.68 7.86 7.93
C ALA A 15 10.44 8.11 6.61
N SER A 16 9.84 8.79 5.63
CA SER A 16 10.51 9.07 4.35
C SER A 16 11.76 9.96 4.50
N ALA A 17 11.76 10.92 5.43
CA ALA A 17 12.93 11.76 5.72
C ALA A 17 14.13 10.95 6.26
N THR A 18 13.89 9.83 6.94
CA THR A 18 14.99 8.97 7.45
C THR A 18 15.66 8.11 6.38
N PHE A 19 15.06 7.98 5.18
CA PHE A 19 15.55 7.08 4.12
C PHE A 19 16.15 7.79 2.90
N ALA A 20 16.39 9.11 2.97
CA ALA A 20 17.16 9.86 1.96
C ALA A 20 18.67 9.48 1.93
N GLN A 21 19.07 8.40 2.61
CA GLN A 21 20.43 7.89 2.60
C GLN A 21 20.67 7.06 1.33
N THR A 22 21.72 7.45 0.61
CA THR A 22 22.15 6.96 -0.69
C THR A 22 22.40 5.45 -0.68
N VAL A 23 21.42 4.67 -1.14
CA VAL A 23 21.59 3.27 -1.53
C VAL A 23 21.12 3.18 -2.98
N THR A 24 21.94 2.60 -3.84
CA THR A 24 21.65 2.36 -5.26
C THR A 24 20.25 1.77 -5.40
N VAL A 25 19.38 2.50 -6.10
CA VAL A 25 17.99 2.11 -6.37
C VAL A 25 18.04 0.80 -7.17
N PRO A 26 17.56 -0.33 -6.62
CA PRO A 26 17.41 -1.54 -7.41
C PRO A 26 16.50 -1.25 -8.60
N GLU A 27 16.75 -1.87 -9.75
CA GLU A 27 15.89 -1.77 -10.92
C GLU A 27 14.55 -2.45 -10.61
N VAL A 28 13.63 -1.70 -10.04
CA VAL A 28 12.28 -2.14 -9.70
C VAL A 28 11.39 -1.92 -10.92
N ASP A 29 10.75 -2.98 -11.42
CA ASP A 29 9.76 -2.88 -12.50
C ASP A 29 8.44 -2.31 -11.96
N TYR A 30 8.38 -0.97 -11.91
CA TYR A 30 7.22 -0.22 -11.46
C TYR A 30 5.96 -0.49 -12.29
N ASN A 31 6.08 -0.82 -13.57
CA ASN A 31 4.93 -1.12 -14.42
C ASN A 31 4.24 -2.42 -13.98
N SER A 32 5.04 -3.45 -13.69
CA SER A 32 4.54 -4.71 -13.14
C SER A 32 3.92 -4.53 -11.75
N MET A 33 4.49 -3.68 -10.90
CA MET A 33 3.92 -3.38 -9.58
C MET A 33 2.56 -2.69 -9.66
N ILE A 34 2.40 -1.71 -10.56
CA ILE A 34 1.14 -0.98 -10.77
C ILE A 34 0.07 -1.92 -11.35
N ALA A 35 0.44 -2.73 -12.34
CA ALA A 35 -0.49 -3.68 -12.95
C ALA A 35 -1.03 -4.72 -11.95
N THR A 36 -0.18 -5.17 -11.02
CA THR A 36 -0.53 -6.18 -10.01
C THR A 36 -1.21 -5.61 -8.77
N PHE A 37 -1.15 -4.29 -8.57
CA PHE A 37 -1.68 -3.62 -7.38
C PHE A 37 -3.17 -3.86 -7.19
N ALA A 38 -3.97 -3.71 -8.25
CA ALA A 38 -5.41 -3.96 -8.17
C ALA A 38 -5.72 -5.42 -7.83
N GLY A 39 -4.97 -6.37 -8.39
CA GLY A 39 -5.11 -7.80 -8.10
C GLY A 39 -4.75 -8.14 -6.66
N PHE A 40 -3.66 -7.56 -6.15
CA PHE A 40 -3.25 -7.73 -4.76
C PHE A 40 -4.24 -7.11 -3.77
N VAL A 41 -4.74 -5.89 -4.05
CA VAL A 41 -5.82 -5.26 -3.29
C VAL A 41 -7.05 -6.17 -3.24
N GLY A 42 -7.47 -6.73 -4.39
CA GLY A 42 -8.57 -7.68 -4.44
C GLY A 42 -8.33 -8.92 -3.57
N GLY A 43 -7.12 -9.47 -3.61
CA GLY A 43 -6.72 -10.58 -2.73
C GLY A 43 -6.78 -10.22 -1.24
N VAL A 44 -6.29 -9.03 -0.87
CA VAL A 44 -6.34 -8.52 0.51
C VAL A 44 -7.79 -8.34 0.97
N VAL A 45 -8.69 -7.82 0.13
CA VAL A 45 -10.13 -7.71 0.42
C VAL A 45 -10.72 -9.10 0.72
N LEU A 46 -10.46 -10.09 -0.13
CA LEU A 46 -10.94 -11.47 0.08
C LEU A 46 -10.43 -12.08 1.39
N LEU A 47 -9.15 -11.86 1.72
CA LEU A 47 -8.58 -12.33 2.98
C LEU A 47 -9.23 -11.67 4.20
N ILE A 48 -9.49 -10.36 4.13
CA ILE A 48 -10.18 -9.62 5.19
C ILE A 48 -11.63 -10.13 5.35
N GLU A 49 -12.34 -10.38 4.26
CA GLU A 49 -13.68 -10.96 4.28
C GLU A 49 -13.67 -12.36 4.89
N GLY A 50 -12.72 -13.22 4.50
CA GLY A 50 -12.55 -14.54 5.11
C GLY A 50 -12.22 -14.48 6.61
N ILE A 51 -11.45 -13.49 7.05
CA ILE A 51 -11.17 -13.30 8.48
C ILE A 51 -12.43 -12.83 9.23
N LYS A 52 -13.26 -11.97 8.62
CA LYS A 52 -14.53 -11.52 9.20
C LYS A 52 -15.54 -12.67 9.34
N THR A 53 -15.57 -13.63 8.41
CA THR A 53 -16.45 -14.81 8.56
C THR A 53 -16.02 -15.70 9.72
N LEU A 54 -14.71 -15.80 9.99
CA LEU A 54 -14.18 -16.54 11.13
C LEU A 54 -14.36 -15.82 12.48
N PHE A 55 -14.32 -14.48 12.47
CA PHE A 55 -14.45 -13.66 13.67
C PHE A 55 -15.50 -12.54 13.50
N PRO A 56 -16.80 -12.85 13.54
CA PRO A 56 -17.87 -11.90 13.27
C PRO A 56 -18.02 -10.77 14.31
N LYS A 57 -17.28 -10.82 15.43
CA LYS A 57 -17.30 -9.78 16.47
C LYS A 57 -16.35 -8.60 16.21
N MET A 58 -15.66 -8.57 15.06
CA MET A 58 -14.72 -7.48 14.73
C MET A 58 -15.47 -6.29 14.12
N GLU A 59 -15.59 -5.20 14.88
CA GLU A 59 -16.21 -3.96 14.44
C GLU A 59 -15.25 -2.77 14.48
N GLY A 60 -15.46 -1.83 13.55
CA GLY A 60 -14.80 -0.53 13.53
C GLY A 60 -13.28 -0.58 13.38
N LEU A 61 -12.58 0.05 14.32
CA LEU A 61 -11.12 0.26 14.29
C LEU A 61 -10.34 -1.05 14.32
N THR A 62 -10.84 -2.07 15.03
CA THR A 62 -10.23 -3.40 15.10
C THR A 62 -10.12 -4.03 13.71
N THR A 63 -11.19 -3.94 12.91
CA THR A 63 -11.22 -4.46 11.54
C THR A 63 -10.24 -3.71 10.64
N GLN A 64 -10.05 -2.40 10.86
CA GLN A 64 -9.08 -1.59 10.11
C GLN A 64 -7.63 -1.93 10.46
N ILE A 65 -7.33 -2.18 11.74
CA ILE A 65 -5.98 -2.62 12.13
C ILE A 65 -5.68 -4.02 11.60
N VAL A 66 -6.63 -4.94 11.74
CA VAL A 66 -6.46 -6.34 11.27
C VAL A 66 -6.21 -6.36 9.77
N SER A 67 -6.94 -5.57 9.00
CA SER A 67 -6.74 -5.47 7.55
C SER A 67 -5.39 -4.87 7.17
N TRP A 68 -4.88 -3.84 7.88
CA TRP A 68 -3.52 -3.34 7.68
C TRP A 68 -2.48 -4.44 7.95
N CYS A 69 -2.65 -5.20 9.03
CA CYS A 69 -1.80 -6.33 9.32
C CYS A 69 -1.87 -7.39 8.22
N VAL A 70 -3.06 -7.67 7.67
CA VAL A 70 -3.26 -8.67 6.62
C VAL A 70 -2.49 -8.32 5.35
N GLY A 71 -2.63 -7.10 4.80
CA GLY A 71 -1.90 -6.78 3.57
C GLY A 71 -0.40 -6.59 3.79
N ILE A 72 0.03 -6.10 4.96
CA ILE A 72 1.46 -6.07 5.33
C ILE A 72 2.04 -7.49 5.39
N VAL A 73 1.40 -8.40 6.13
CA VAL A 73 1.85 -9.78 6.26
C VAL A 73 1.82 -10.47 4.91
N ALA A 74 0.76 -10.31 4.11
CA ALA A 74 0.68 -10.90 2.77
C ALA A 74 1.81 -10.41 1.85
N ALA A 75 2.10 -9.11 1.84
CA ALA A 75 3.16 -8.55 1.00
C ALA A 75 4.56 -8.97 1.46
N VAL A 76 4.80 -8.98 2.78
CA VAL A 76 6.08 -9.43 3.36
C VAL A 76 6.28 -10.93 3.17
N LEU A 77 5.22 -11.75 3.20
CA LEU A 77 5.32 -13.18 2.91
C LEU A 77 5.66 -13.43 1.44
N LEU A 78 5.01 -12.74 0.50
CA LEU A 78 5.36 -12.85 -0.92
C LEU A 78 6.80 -12.38 -1.18
N TRP A 79 7.23 -11.33 -0.48
CA TRP A 79 8.59 -10.81 -0.57
C TRP A 79 9.61 -11.80 0.02
N TRP A 80 9.30 -12.40 1.16
CA TRP A 80 10.17 -13.37 1.82
C TRP A 80 10.34 -14.64 0.98
N LEU A 81 9.30 -15.04 0.26
CA LEU A 81 9.35 -16.15 -0.70
C LEU A 81 10.00 -15.75 -2.03
N ASP A 82 10.33 -14.46 -2.23
CA ASP A 82 10.89 -13.89 -3.46
C ASP A 82 10.06 -14.21 -4.72
N VAL A 83 8.72 -14.10 -4.61
CA VAL A 83 7.80 -14.48 -5.69
C VAL A 83 6.98 -13.32 -6.25
N GLY A 84 6.61 -13.45 -7.52
CA GLY A 84 5.68 -12.52 -8.17
C GLY A 84 6.26 -11.11 -8.31
N PHE A 85 5.40 -10.10 -8.15
CA PHE A 85 5.74 -8.69 -8.35
C PHE A 85 6.61 -8.08 -7.22
N VAL A 86 6.82 -8.81 -6.12
CA VAL A 86 7.72 -8.40 -5.03
C VAL A 86 9.09 -9.08 -5.11
N SER A 87 9.34 -9.89 -6.13
CA SER A 87 10.66 -10.48 -6.37
C SER A 87 11.69 -9.39 -6.70
N GLY A 88 12.86 -9.45 -6.06
CA GLY A 88 13.90 -8.42 -6.19
C GLY A 88 13.56 -7.06 -5.56
N MET A 89 12.41 -6.94 -4.91
CA MET A 89 12.00 -5.75 -4.18
C MET A 89 12.75 -5.64 -2.85
N THR A 90 12.99 -4.42 -2.37
CA THR A 90 13.49 -4.21 -1.01
C THR A 90 12.38 -4.40 0.03
N TRP A 91 12.72 -4.92 1.21
CA TRP A 91 11.76 -5.25 2.27
C TRP A 91 10.81 -4.09 2.65
N TYR A 92 11.30 -2.84 2.61
CA TYR A 92 10.52 -1.66 2.95
C TYR A 92 9.52 -1.29 1.83
N MET A 93 9.84 -1.52 0.57
CA MET A 93 8.90 -1.34 -0.54
C MET A 93 7.76 -2.35 -0.43
N ALA A 94 8.05 -3.60 -0.04
CA ALA A 94 7.03 -4.62 0.21
C ALA A 94 6.11 -4.22 1.38
N LEU A 95 6.66 -3.65 2.46
CA LEU A 95 5.86 -3.11 3.58
C LEU A 95 4.93 -1.98 3.13
N LEU A 96 5.44 -1.02 2.35
CA LEU A 96 4.64 0.09 1.84
C LEU A 96 3.56 -0.37 0.87
N TYR A 97 3.86 -1.38 0.04
CA TYR A 97 2.90 -1.99 -0.87
C TYR A 97 1.77 -2.72 -0.12
N GLY A 98 2.12 -3.50 0.90
CA GLY A 98 1.18 -4.19 1.78
C GLY A 98 0.29 -3.23 2.58
N LEU A 99 0.88 -2.15 3.10
CA LEU A 99 0.14 -1.12 3.81
C LEU A 99 -0.76 -0.32 2.86
N GLY A 100 -0.24 0.10 1.70
CA GLY A 100 -0.99 0.84 0.68
C GLY A 100 -2.20 0.07 0.17
N SER A 101 -2.03 -1.20 -0.17
CA SER A 101 -3.13 -2.07 -0.59
C SER A 101 -4.18 -2.28 0.49
N SER A 102 -3.78 -2.40 1.76
CA SER A 102 -4.71 -2.52 2.89
C SER A 102 -5.50 -1.24 3.16
N LEU A 103 -4.91 -0.07 2.92
CA LEU A 103 -5.60 1.22 3.04
C LEU A 103 -6.68 1.37 1.96
N VAL A 104 -6.38 0.90 0.75
CA VAL A 104 -7.36 0.85 -0.35
C VAL A 104 -8.46 -0.18 -0.08
N ALA A 105 -8.10 -1.37 0.40
CA ALA A 105 -9.05 -2.44 0.73
C ALA A 105 -10.07 -2.04 1.82
N ASN A 106 -9.71 -1.09 2.70
CA ASN A 106 -10.61 -0.58 3.73
C ASN A 106 -11.46 0.63 3.31
N GLY A 107 -11.27 1.15 2.09
CA GLY A 107 -11.92 2.41 1.66
C GLY A 107 -11.43 3.65 2.43
N VAL A 108 -10.29 3.56 3.13
CA VAL A 108 -9.65 4.72 3.78
C VAL A 108 -9.00 5.62 2.71
N ALA A 109 -8.56 5.01 1.61
CA ALA A 109 -8.21 5.69 0.37
C ALA A 109 -9.17 5.24 -0.73
N ASP A 110 -9.93 6.18 -1.29
CA ASP A 110 -10.79 5.92 -2.44
C ASP A 110 -9.92 5.74 -3.69
N THR A 111 -10.29 4.84 -4.62
CA THR A 111 -9.55 4.68 -5.90
C THR A 111 -9.48 5.99 -6.68
N GLY A 112 -10.43 6.90 -6.46
CA GLY A 112 -10.42 8.27 -6.98
C GLY A 112 -9.33 9.17 -6.39
N LEU A 113 -8.90 8.96 -5.14
CA LEU A 113 -7.81 9.73 -4.52
C LEU A 113 -6.45 9.30 -5.06
N ILE A 114 -6.30 8.00 -5.37
CA ILE A 114 -5.10 7.47 -6.02
C ILE A 114 -5.05 7.88 -7.49
N GLN A 115 -6.17 7.84 -8.22
CA GLN A 115 -6.24 8.39 -9.58
C GLN A 115 -5.96 9.88 -9.63
N TRP A 116 -6.46 10.65 -8.66
CA TRP A 116 -6.16 12.07 -8.53
C TRP A 116 -4.67 12.31 -8.20
N LEU A 117 -4.07 11.53 -7.29
CA LEU A 117 -2.64 11.61 -6.98
C LEU A 117 -1.74 11.20 -8.16
N LEU A 118 -2.09 10.13 -8.88
CA LEU A 118 -1.36 9.70 -10.07
C LEU A 118 -1.51 10.72 -11.21
N GLY A 119 -2.70 11.33 -11.36
CA GLY A 119 -2.94 12.44 -12.29
C GLY A 119 -2.15 13.70 -11.96
N LEU A 120 -1.95 14.01 -10.68
CA LEU A 120 -1.12 15.13 -10.21
C LEU A 120 0.35 15.01 -10.66
N PHE A 121 0.86 13.77 -10.79
CA PHE A 121 2.21 13.52 -11.31
C PHE A 121 2.26 13.42 -12.84
N ALA A 122 1.17 12.99 -13.50
CA ALA A 122 1.05 12.98 -14.96
C ALA A 122 0.92 14.39 -15.57
N ASP A 123 0.29 15.32 -14.84
CA ASP A 123 0.11 16.72 -15.30
C ASP A 123 1.41 17.54 -15.27
N LYS A 124 2.50 16.96 -14.75
CA LYS A 124 3.82 17.61 -14.73
C LYS A 124 4.56 17.53 -16.09
N ASP A 125 4.10 16.69 -17.02
CA ASP A 125 4.67 16.57 -18.36
C ASP A 125 3.92 17.39 -19.44
N GLY A 126 2.78 18.01 -19.10
CA GLY A 126 1.94 18.73 -20.07
C GLY A 126 2.17 20.24 -20.21
N SER A 127 2.89 20.89 -19.28
CA SER A 127 3.08 22.35 -19.31
C SER A 127 4.46 22.75 -19.83
N LYS A 128 4.80 22.33 -21.06
CA LYS A 128 5.75 23.02 -21.93
C LYS A 128 5.19 23.05 -23.35
N GLY A 129 4.36 24.06 -23.61
CA GLY A 129 3.85 24.43 -24.93
C GLY A 129 3.31 25.84 -24.87
#